data_AF-A0A8T6MDM6-F1
#
_entry.id   AF-A0A8T6MDM6-F1
#
_cell.length_a   1.000
_cell.length_b   1.000
_cell.length_c   1.000
_cell.angle_alpha   90.00
_cell.angle_beta   90.00
_cell.angle_gamma   90.00
#
_symmetry.space_group_name_H-M   'P 1'
#
loop_
_entity.id
_entity.type
_entity.pdbx_description
1 polymer ?
#
loop_
_entity_poly.entity_id
_entity_poly.type
_entity_poly.pdbx_seq_one_letter_code
_entity_poly.pdbx_strand_id
1 'polypeptide(L)'
;MEYVFKIEKKVTHMESPSRNTLEENTIAVEINDSFEEDGNDGHVFKLLSANGKDACLEYDRHYLVKNEHKGYEFNTDLIINQPKQITSMWGPKQITYTLTYLGIYGEHFKE
;
A
#
# COMPACT_ATOMS: atom_id res chain seq x y z
N MET A 1 -1.74 -16.14 -10.88
CA MET A 1 -0.61 -15.36 -11.44
C MET A 1 -0.23 -14.37 -10.37
N GLU A 2 0.99 -14.48 -9.87
CA GLU A 2 1.47 -13.69 -8.73
C GLU A 2 2.18 -12.43 -9.23
N TYR A 3 1.89 -11.32 -8.57
CA TYR A 3 2.53 -10.03 -8.78
C TYR A 3 3.30 -9.65 -7.52
N VAL A 4 4.54 -9.21 -7.68
CA VAL A 4 5.42 -8.91 -6.55
C VAL A 4 5.44 -7.40 -6.32
N PHE A 5 4.88 -6.96 -5.21
CA PHE A 5 4.85 -5.57 -4.80
C PHE A 5 6.03 -5.29 -3.87
N LYS A 6 6.79 -4.22 -4.16
CA LYS A 6 7.74 -3.66 -3.21
C LYS A 6 7.10 -2.48 -2.50
N ILE A 7 7.04 -2.55 -1.18
CA ILE A 7 6.36 -1.57 -0.33
C ILE A 7 7.32 -1.11 0.76
N GLU A 8 7.34 0.19 1.00
CA GLU A 8 7.91 0.77 2.20
C GLU A 8 6.78 1.21 3.13
N LYS A 9 6.78 0.70 4.36
CA LYS A 9 5.85 1.07 5.42
C LYS A 9 6.56 1.94 6.43
N LYS A 10 6.06 3.15 6.61
CA LYS A 10 6.49 4.07 7.65
C LYS A 10 5.39 4.28 8.67
N VAL A 11 5.67 3.98 9.93
CA VAL A 11 4.77 4.26 11.05
C VAL A 11 5.29 5.48 11.80
N THR A 12 4.47 6.53 11.90
CA THR A 12 4.82 7.76 12.61
C THR A 12 3.97 7.91 13.85
N HIS A 13 4.61 7.89 15.02
CA HIS A 13 4.00 8.11 16.33
C HIS A 13 4.19 9.57 16.76
N MET A 14 3.16 10.41 16.60
CA MET A 14 3.28 11.84 16.89
C MET A 14 3.56 12.11 18.38
N GLU A 15 2.98 11.32 19.28
CA GLU A 15 3.17 11.44 20.73
C GLU A 15 4.50 10.85 21.23
N SER A 16 5.17 10.03 20.42
CA SER A 16 6.41 9.36 20.82
C SER A 16 7.30 9.09 19.60
N PRO A 17 7.98 10.11 19.06
CA PRO A 17 8.74 10.00 17.81
C PRO A 17 9.86 8.95 17.84
N SER A 18 10.36 8.58 19.02
CA SER A 18 11.33 7.49 19.19
C SER A 18 10.78 6.10 18.83
N ARG A 19 9.47 5.97 18.64
CA ARG A 19 8.79 4.73 18.21
C ARG A 19 8.51 4.70 16.71
N ASN A 20 8.94 5.69 15.95
CA ASN A 20 8.77 5.68 14.51
C ASN A 20 9.50 4.48 13.90
N THR A 21 8.85 3.79 12.97
CA THR A 21 9.45 2.67 12.24
C THR A 21 9.43 2.93 10.74
N LEU A 22 10.37 2.30 10.05
CA LEU A 22 10.45 2.24 8.60
C LEU A 22 10.84 0.82 8.21
N GLU A 23 10.01 0.17 7.41
CA GLU A 23 10.19 -1.22 6.99
C GLU A 23 10.01 -1.31 5.48
N GLU A 24 10.90 -2.04 4.81
CA GLU A 24 10.74 -2.39 3.39
C GLU A 24 10.36 -3.86 3.28
N ASN A 25 9.28 -4.13 2.55
CA ASN A 25 8.72 -5.46 2.36
C ASN A 25 8.52 -5.76 0.87
N THR A 26 8.66 -7.04 0.54
CA THR A 26 8.33 -7.59 -0.77
C THR A 26 7.21 -8.60 -0.59
N ILE A 27 6.08 -8.40 -1.28
CA ILE A 27 4.87 -9.20 -1.10
C ILE A 27 4.43 -9.77 -2.46
N ALA A 28 4.29 -11.09 -2.55
CA ALA A 28 3.69 -11.76 -3.69
C ALA A 28 2.17 -11.87 -3.49
N VAL A 29 1.39 -11.45 -4.48
CA VAL A 29 -0.07 -11.28 -4.38
C VAL A 29 -0.74 -11.74 -5.68
N GLU A 30 -1.80 -12.54 -5.60
CA GLU A 30 -2.64 -12.89 -6.75
C GLU A 30 -3.84 -11.94 -6.92
N ILE A 31 -4.48 -11.98 -8.09
CA ILE A 31 -5.71 -11.22 -8.32
C ILE A 31 -6.79 -11.68 -7.33
N ASN A 32 -7.43 -10.70 -6.67
CA ASN A 32 -8.38 -10.79 -5.57
C ASN A 32 -7.78 -11.03 -4.18
N ASP A 33 -6.47 -11.21 -4.06
CA ASP A 33 -5.84 -11.31 -2.75
C ASP A 33 -5.80 -9.95 -2.06
N SER A 34 -5.93 -10.01 -0.74
CA SER A 34 -5.79 -8.87 0.14
C SER A 34 -4.44 -8.94 0.85
N PHE A 35 -3.76 -7.81 1.03
CA PHE A 35 -2.39 -7.76 1.53
C PHE A 35 -2.10 -6.47 2.29
N GLU A 36 -0.93 -6.44 2.94
CA GLU A 36 -0.45 -5.38 3.84
C GLU A 36 -1.38 -5.21 5.07
N GLU A 37 -0.95 -5.71 6.23
CA GLU A 37 -1.75 -5.62 7.45
C GLU A 37 -1.80 -4.19 8.03
N ASP A 38 -2.97 -3.75 8.45
CA ASP A 38 -3.19 -2.42 9.05
C ASP A 38 -2.86 -2.36 10.56
N GLY A 39 -2.49 -3.51 11.15
CA GLY A 39 -2.19 -3.67 12.57
C GLY A 39 -3.42 -3.92 13.47
N ASN A 40 -4.61 -4.07 12.89
CA ASN A 40 -5.87 -4.42 13.58
C ASN A 40 -6.56 -5.63 12.94
N ASP A 41 -5.79 -6.64 12.51
CA ASP A 41 -6.28 -7.82 11.77
C ASP A 41 -6.99 -7.51 10.44
N GLY A 42 -6.90 -6.26 9.96
CA GLY A 42 -7.39 -5.80 8.66
C GLY A 42 -6.30 -5.80 7.60
N HIS A 43 -6.70 -5.67 6.33
CA HIS A 43 -5.78 -5.54 5.20
C HIS A 43 -6.00 -4.19 4.54
N VAL A 44 -4.91 -3.53 4.15
CA VAL A 44 -4.98 -2.20 3.56
C VAL A 44 -5.36 -2.27 2.10
N PHE A 45 -4.91 -3.30 1.39
CA PHE A 45 -5.07 -3.40 -0.06
C PHE A 45 -5.72 -4.71 -0.49
N LYS A 46 -6.41 -4.65 -1.63
CA LYS A 46 -6.82 -5.81 -2.40
C LYS A 46 -6.48 -5.61 -3.87
N LEU A 47 -5.82 -6.59 -4.49
CA LEU A 47 -5.49 -6.54 -5.90
C LEU A 47 -6.72 -6.85 -6.75
N LEU A 48 -7.20 -5.89 -7.54
CA LEU A 48 -8.38 -6.09 -8.40
C LEU A 48 -8.00 -6.58 -9.79
N SER A 49 -6.92 -6.02 -10.35
CA SER A 49 -6.40 -6.40 -11.66
C SER A 49 -4.94 -5.99 -11.77
N ALA A 50 -4.14 -6.73 -12.53
CA ALA A 50 -2.80 -6.31 -12.88
C ALA A 50 -2.43 -6.82 -14.27
N ASN A 51 -1.49 -6.13 -14.90
CA ASN A 51 -0.87 -6.52 -16.15
C ASN A 51 0.61 -6.11 -16.12
N GLY A 52 1.30 -6.25 -17.25
CA GLY A 52 2.72 -5.89 -17.37
C GLY A 52 3.04 -4.39 -17.37
N LYS A 53 2.07 -3.50 -17.10
CA LYS A 53 2.23 -2.03 -17.12
C LYS A 53 1.64 -1.33 -15.88
N ASP A 54 0.53 -1.84 -15.37
CA ASP A 54 -0.17 -1.27 -14.22
C ASP A 54 -0.87 -2.35 -13.36
N ALA A 55 -1.25 -1.94 -12.15
CA ALA A 55 -2.13 -2.70 -11.27
C ALA A 55 -3.19 -1.79 -10.67
N CYS A 56 -4.44 -2.26 -10.61
CA CYS A 56 -5.53 -1.60 -9.94
C CYS A 56 -5.72 -2.26 -8.56
N LEU A 57 -5.67 -1.44 -7.52
CA LEU A 57 -5.88 -1.86 -6.14
C LEU A 57 -7.14 -1.21 -5.58
N GLU A 58 -7.92 -1.99 -4.84
CA GLU A 58 -8.83 -1.46 -3.84
C GLU A 58 -8.05 -1.19 -2.56
N TYR A 59 -8.34 -0.11 -1.86
CA TYR A 59 -7.72 0.23 -0.58
C TYR A 59 -8.76 0.53 0.50
N ASP A 60 -8.39 0.34 1.77
CA ASP A 60 -9.29 0.63 2.88
C ASP A 60 -9.63 2.12 2.98
N ARG A 61 -10.90 2.42 3.29
CA ARG A 61 -11.45 3.79 3.31
C ARG A 61 -10.79 4.75 4.30
N HIS A 62 -10.05 4.24 5.29
CA HIS A 62 -9.33 5.08 6.25
C HIS A 62 -8.00 5.59 5.69
N TYR A 63 -7.63 5.16 4.49
CA TYR A 63 -6.45 5.60 3.76
C TYR A 63 -6.79 6.62 2.68
N LEU A 64 -5.84 7.51 2.41
CA LEU A 64 -5.90 8.51 1.35
C LEU A 64 -4.72 8.32 0.41
N VAL A 65 -5.02 8.29 -0.89
CA VAL A 65 -4.00 8.25 -1.94
C VAL A 65 -3.55 9.68 -2.22
N LYS A 66 -2.25 9.93 -2.13
CA LYS A 66 -1.70 11.28 -2.36
C LYS A 66 -1.97 11.70 -3.81
N ASN A 67 -2.44 12.94 -3.97
CA ASN A 67 -2.75 13.56 -5.27
C ASN A 67 -3.90 12.91 -6.06
N GLU A 68 -4.72 12.08 -5.43
CA GLU A 68 -5.96 11.58 -6.02
C GLU A 68 -7.18 12.09 -5.25
N HIS A 69 -8.10 12.74 -5.95
CA HIS A 69 -9.41 13.11 -5.42
C HIS A 69 -10.47 12.29 -6.14
N LYS A 70 -10.81 11.12 -5.60
CA LYS A 70 -11.79 10.19 -6.19
C LYS A 70 -13.12 10.08 -5.44
N GLY A 71 -13.40 10.96 -4.47
CA GLY A 71 -14.68 10.97 -3.75
C GLY A 71 -14.90 9.70 -2.92
N TYR A 72 -15.82 8.84 -3.33
CA TYR A 72 -16.18 7.58 -2.65
C TYR A 72 -15.58 6.32 -3.32
N GLU A 73 -14.74 6.50 -4.33
CA GLU A 73 -14.04 5.38 -4.96
C GLU A 73 -12.71 5.13 -4.24
N PHE A 74 -12.60 3.94 -3.64
CA PHE A 74 -11.41 3.50 -2.92
C PHE A 74 -10.58 2.57 -3.78
N ASN A 75 -10.37 2.95 -5.05
CA ASN A 75 -9.50 2.26 -5.97
C ASN A 75 -8.42 3.18 -6.55
N THR A 76 -7.28 2.60 -6.87
CA THR A 76 -6.11 3.34 -7.36
C THR A 76 -5.31 2.50 -8.33
N ASP A 77 -4.86 3.13 -9.42
CA ASP A 77 -3.95 2.50 -10.37
C ASP A 77 -2.50 2.79 -9.97
N LEU A 78 -1.69 1.75 -9.92
CA LEU A 78 -0.26 1.78 -9.69
C LEU A 78 0.44 1.54 -11.02
N ILE A 79 1.16 2.55 -11.51
CA ILE A 79 2.00 2.40 -12.69
C ILE A 79 3.30 1.73 -12.26
N ILE A 80 3.73 0.72 -13.01
CA ILE A 80 4.96 -0.03 -12.72
C ILE A 80 6.16 0.93 -12.70
N ASN A 81 7.04 0.73 -11.70
CA ASN A 81 8.23 1.55 -11.43
C ASN A 81 7.96 3.03 -11.13
N GLN A 82 6.71 3.41 -10.85
CA GLN A 82 6.39 4.75 -10.36
C GLN A 82 5.94 4.66 -8.91
N PRO A 83 6.65 5.33 -7.99
CA PRO A 83 6.28 5.24 -6.61
C PRO A 83 4.96 5.95 -6.36
N LYS A 84 4.15 5.37 -5.48
CA LYS A 84 2.89 5.96 -5.07
C LYS A 84 2.74 5.91 -3.56
N GLN A 85 2.31 7.03 -2.99
CA GLN A 85 2.16 7.17 -1.56
C GLN A 85 0.68 7.11 -1.18
N ILE A 86 0.37 6.25 -0.21
CA ILE A 86 -0.94 6.10 0.42
C ILE A 86 -0.75 6.33 1.91
N THR A 87 -1.63 7.11 2.53
CA THR A 87 -1.47 7.54 3.92
C THR A 87 -2.80 7.42 4.66
N SER A 88 -2.82 6.74 5.81
CA SER A 88 -3.97 6.82 6.71
C SER A 88 -3.87 8.09 7.57
N MET A 89 -4.99 8.80 7.69
CA MET A 89 -5.05 10.00 8.53
C MET A 89 -5.64 9.65 9.90
N TRP A 90 -4.94 10.03 10.96
CA TRP A 90 -5.42 10.00 12.36
C TRP A 90 -5.82 8.61 12.90
N GLY A 91 -4.88 7.66 12.88
CA GLY A 91 -5.04 6.41 13.61
C GLY A 91 -5.10 6.63 15.13
N PRO A 92 -5.51 5.60 15.91
CA PRO A 92 -5.52 5.66 17.37
C PRO A 92 -4.17 6.13 17.91
N LYS A 93 -4.16 7.01 18.93
CA LYS A 93 -2.93 7.57 19.55
C LYS A 93 -2.06 8.41 18.59
N GLN A 94 -2.69 9.09 17.62
CA GLN A 94 -1.99 9.95 16.66
C GLN A 94 -0.92 9.21 15.86
N ILE A 95 -1.20 7.96 15.50
CA ILE A 95 -0.33 7.14 14.66
C ILE A 95 -0.73 7.35 13.20
N THR A 96 0.25 7.66 12.35
CA THR A 96 0.08 7.81 10.90
C THR A 96 0.82 6.70 10.19
N TYR A 97 0.15 5.98 9.30
CA TYR A 97 0.77 4.97 8.44
C TYR A 97 0.97 5.57 7.06
N THR A 98 2.20 5.54 6.56
CA THR A 98 2.52 5.88 5.18
C THR A 98 3.01 4.63 4.48
N LEU A 99 2.34 4.26 3.41
CA LEU A 99 2.68 3.16 2.54
C LEU A 99 3.14 3.74 1.22
N THR A 100 4.39 3.48 0.86
CA THR A 100 4.98 3.89 -0.40
C THR A 100 5.18 2.64 -1.24
N TYR A 101 4.43 2.51 -2.33
CA TYR A 101 4.78 1.54 -3.37
C TYR A 101 6.07 1.99 -4.03
N LEU A 102 7.04 1.09 -4.11
CA LEU A 102 8.34 1.33 -4.74
C LEU A 102 8.41 0.71 -6.15
N GLY A 103 7.48 -0.18 -6.47
CA GLY A 103 7.34 -0.79 -7.80
C GLY A 103 6.58 -2.11 -7.73
N ILE A 104 6.25 -2.63 -8.91
CA ILE A 104 5.71 -3.98 -9.09
C ILE A 104 6.71 -4.71 -9.97
N TYR A 105 7.29 -5.77 -9.45
CA TYR A 105 8.01 -6.71 -10.26
C TYR A 105 6.98 -7.71 -10.77
N GLY A 106 6.69 -7.64 -12.08
CA GLY A 106 5.66 -8.48 -12.71
C GLY A 106 5.96 -9.98 -12.61
N GLU A 107 5.14 -10.77 -13.30
CA GLU A 107 4.98 -12.24 -13.33
C GLU A 107 6.24 -13.13 -13.18
N HIS A 108 7.46 -12.61 -13.33
CA HIS A 108 8.71 -13.37 -13.35
C HIS A 108 9.87 -12.75 -12.56
N PHE A 109 9.62 -12.00 -11.49
CA PHE A 109 10.73 -11.50 -10.66
C PHE A 109 11.52 -12.65 -10.02
N LYS A 110 12.82 -12.69 -10.31
CA LYS A 110 13.82 -13.45 -9.57
C LYS A 110 14.87 -12.45 -9.10
N GLU A 111 15.09 -12.43 -7.78
CA GLU A 111 16.10 -11.62 -7.09
C GLU A 111 17.52 -11.91 -7.60
#